data_AF-A0A517PMJ4-F1
#
_entry.id   AF-A0A517PMJ4-F1
#
_cell.length_a   1.000
_cell.length_b   1.000
_cell.length_c   1.000
_cell.angle_alpha   90.00
_cell.angle_beta   90.00
_cell.angle_gamma   90.00
#
_symmetry.space_group_name_H-M   'P 1'
#
loop_
_entity.id
_entity.type
_entity.pdbx_description
1 polymer ?
#
loop_
_entity_poly.entity_id
_entity_poly.type
_entity_poly.pdbx_seq_one_letter_code
_entity_poly.pdbx_strand_id
1 'polypeptide(L)'
;MTTEYQTYFGDLHNHNHVGYAQGSLDRSFEIARNHLDFYAFTPHSYWPDIVEYDGKISHKWKNGFHIARSRWPEVVELARQFDRPGEFVTILGYERHGTQEGDYHILYPDLRGDYELIEDLAELQEFARNRGCLLIPHHPANRLGHRGFDATKLAPEVSPVLEIHSEWGCAEHDRAPFPYKRHTEGGRWTKHTLQYYLNQGYRLGVIASTDDHLGHPGGYREGLAAIKATELSREALFDAIRNRRTYAVTGDRIELDFFLNDQMMGQELSFTPDRRIKVHVRGWDEIDRVEVLKNGRVIHRDFPVDNIPDNRSWNHPVVLRFEYGWGPWPALGWGGTADWNFAIHVEGGEIQQFQPCFTPGPFDEFRRDQILDVSSNRLIVQSFTALKQQVDDWSQKAIVLRIQGNEQTQVSIKCTQPSDCQLTQTLGELAVSNEMLFTRPFPWESAMLHRVVFQNQWETDFEFTDAGDGNQADWYYVRVIQSNGEMAWSSPIWVNSK
;
A
#
# COMPACT_ATOMS: atom_id res chain seq x y z
N MET A 1 4.82 14.83 19.09
CA MET A 1 3.86 15.94 18.88
C MET A 1 2.53 15.29 18.54
N THR A 2 1.44 15.58 19.23
CA THR A 2 0.12 15.01 18.87
C THR A 2 -0.37 15.71 17.61
N THR A 3 -0.33 15.02 16.48
CA THR A 3 -0.95 15.48 15.24
C THR A 3 -2.47 15.44 15.41
N GLU A 4 -3.18 16.43 14.86
CA GLU A 4 -4.65 16.40 14.77
C GLU A 4 -5.15 15.26 13.87
N TYR A 5 -4.25 14.70 13.05
CA TYR A 5 -4.54 13.65 12.08
C TYR A 5 -4.08 12.28 12.55
N GLN A 6 -4.90 11.27 12.23
CA GLN A 6 -4.61 9.84 12.31
C GLN A 6 -4.25 9.33 10.92
N THR A 7 -3.46 8.25 10.85
CA THR A 7 -3.14 7.58 9.59
C THR A 7 -4.10 6.42 9.36
N TYR A 8 -4.75 6.42 8.19
CA TYR A 8 -5.56 5.29 7.71
C TYR A 8 -4.93 4.68 6.47
N PHE A 9 -5.00 3.35 6.35
CA PHE A 9 -4.45 2.58 5.24
C PHE A 9 -5.57 1.90 4.46
N GLY A 10 -5.54 2.04 3.14
CA GLY A 10 -6.56 1.47 2.29
C GLY A 10 -6.10 1.30 0.85
N ASP A 11 -7.00 0.79 0.04
CA ASP A 11 -6.76 0.49 -1.37
C ASP A 11 -7.76 1.26 -2.22
N LEU A 12 -7.26 2.12 -3.12
CA LEU A 12 -8.09 3.00 -3.95
C LEU A 12 -8.23 2.49 -5.39
N HIS A 13 -7.55 1.38 -5.72
CA HIS A 13 -7.51 0.85 -7.08
C HIS A 13 -7.42 -0.68 -7.03
N ASN A 14 -8.53 -1.37 -7.30
CA ASN A 14 -8.59 -2.84 -7.30
C ASN A 14 -9.66 -3.34 -8.28
N HIS A 15 -9.48 -4.57 -8.78
CA HIS A 15 -10.37 -5.17 -9.76
C HIS A 15 -10.85 -6.57 -9.36
N ASN A 16 -12.09 -6.88 -9.76
CA ASN A 16 -12.68 -8.20 -9.59
C ASN A 16 -13.53 -8.58 -10.81
N HIS A 17 -14.30 -9.67 -10.73
CA HIS A 17 -15.11 -10.18 -11.84
C HIS A 17 -16.22 -9.22 -12.35
N VAL A 18 -16.55 -8.15 -11.64
CA VAL A 18 -17.37 -7.05 -12.17
C VAL A 18 -16.45 -6.21 -13.08
N GLY A 19 -16.35 -6.62 -14.33
CA GLY A 19 -15.31 -6.19 -15.24
C GLY A 19 -14.72 -7.41 -15.96
N TYR A 20 -13.40 -7.56 -15.92
CA TYR A 20 -12.71 -8.70 -16.53
C TYR A 20 -11.58 -9.31 -15.66
N ALA A 21 -11.56 -8.98 -14.36
CA ALA A 21 -10.66 -9.58 -13.38
C ALA A 21 -11.28 -10.82 -12.70
N GLN A 22 -10.66 -11.36 -11.66
CA GLN A 22 -11.12 -12.56 -10.95
C GLN A 22 -11.69 -12.24 -9.56
N GLY A 23 -12.44 -13.18 -8.99
CA GLY A 23 -13.04 -13.05 -7.66
C GLY A 23 -14.38 -12.32 -7.65
N SER A 24 -15.29 -12.80 -6.81
CA SER A 24 -16.60 -12.16 -6.64
C SER A 24 -16.50 -10.74 -6.08
N LEU A 25 -17.59 -10.00 -6.18
CA LEU A 25 -17.69 -8.64 -5.69
C LEU A 25 -17.68 -8.67 -4.16
N ASP A 26 -18.52 -9.51 -3.55
CA ASP A 26 -18.58 -9.78 -2.12
C ASP A 26 -17.21 -10.15 -1.55
N ARG A 27 -16.48 -11.06 -2.21
CA ARG A 27 -15.13 -11.47 -1.83
C ARG A 27 -14.21 -10.28 -1.61
N SER A 28 -14.17 -9.33 -2.55
CA SER A 28 -13.25 -8.19 -2.46
C SER A 28 -13.58 -7.29 -1.25
N PHE A 29 -14.86 -7.04 -0.97
CA PHE A 29 -15.29 -6.26 0.19
C PHE A 29 -15.06 -6.99 1.52
N GLU A 30 -15.24 -8.32 1.56
CA GLU A 30 -14.90 -9.15 2.72
C GLU A 30 -13.41 -9.11 3.05
N ILE A 31 -12.55 -9.26 2.04
CA ILE A 31 -11.09 -9.19 2.18
C ILE A 31 -10.69 -7.79 2.64
N ALA A 32 -11.19 -6.74 1.99
CA ALA A 32 -10.89 -5.37 2.36
C ALA A 32 -11.24 -5.09 3.82
N ARG A 33 -12.46 -5.43 4.27
CA ARG A 33 -12.89 -5.17 5.65
C ARG A 33 -12.08 -5.96 6.69
N ASN A 34 -11.48 -7.08 6.30
CA ASN A 34 -10.67 -7.90 7.21
C ASN A 34 -9.36 -7.21 7.62
N HIS A 35 -8.80 -6.32 6.77
CA HIS A 35 -7.51 -5.70 7.09
C HIS A 35 -7.33 -4.24 6.66
N LEU A 36 -8.23 -3.60 5.91
CA LEU A 36 -8.10 -2.18 5.50
C LEU A 36 -9.02 -1.27 6.30
N ASP A 37 -8.64 0.00 6.41
CA ASP A 37 -9.49 1.06 6.97
C ASP A 37 -10.48 1.60 5.93
N PHE A 38 -10.10 1.62 4.66
CA PHE A 38 -10.97 2.03 3.56
C PHE A 38 -10.67 1.29 2.26
N TYR A 39 -11.66 1.26 1.37
CA TYR A 39 -11.58 0.55 0.10
C TYR A 39 -12.41 1.22 -1.00
N ALA A 40 -11.79 1.43 -2.16
CA ALA A 40 -12.49 1.76 -3.40
C ALA A 40 -12.41 0.57 -4.37
N PHE A 41 -13.56 -0.02 -4.67
CA PHE A 41 -13.65 -0.93 -5.81
C PHE A 41 -13.77 -0.11 -7.09
N THR A 42 -12.84 -0.31 -8.01
CA THR A 42 -12.71 0.49 -9.24
C THR A 42 -12.74 -0.42 -10.47
N PRO A 43 -13.91 -0.92 -10.89
CA PRO A 43 -13.98 -1.76 -12.08
C PRO A 43 -13.52 -1.01 -13.32
N HIS A 44 -12.87 -1.76 -14.23
CA HIS A 44 -12.61 -1.32 -15.60
C HIS A 44 -13.92 -0.92 -16.27
N SER A 45 -14.09 0.37 -16.58
CA SER A 45 -15.38 0.91 -17.02
C SER A 45 -15.42 1.34 -18.48
N TYR A 46 -14.34 1.92 -18.99
CA TYR A 46 -14.39 2.58 -20.29
C TYR A 46 -13.01 2.89 -20.87
N TRP A 47 -12.91 2.81 -22.20
CA TRP A 47 -11.71 3.16 -22.97
C TRP A 47 -12.15 3.86 -24.27
N PRO A 48 -12.26 5.20 -24.30
CA PRO A 48 -12.86 5.94 -25.43
C PRO A 48 -12.02 5.86 -26.71
N ASP A 49 -10.69 5.92 -26.59
CA ASP A 49 -9.77 5.93 -27.71
C ASP A 49 -9.18 4.53 -28.03
N ILE A 50 -9.88 3.48 -27.63
CA ILE A 50 -9.47 2.09 -27.88
C ILE A 50 -9.50 1.76 -29.37
N VAL A 51 -8.40 1.21 -29.88
CA VAL A 51 -8.32 0.69 -31.25
C VAL A 51 -8.61 -0.80 -31.29
N GLU A 52 -8.81 -1.33 -32.50
CA GLU A 52 -8.90 -2.78 -32.68
C GLU A 52 -7.51 -3.40 -32.70
N TYR A 53 -7.36 -4.50 -31.95
CA TYR A 53 -6.11 -5.24 -31.81
C TYR A 53 -6.25 -6.65 -32.38
N ASP A 54 -5.11 -7.25 -32.72
CA ASP A 54 -5.05 -8.62 -33.22
C ASP A 54 -5.70 -9.61 -32.24
N GLY A 55 -6.30 -10.66 -32.79
CA GLY A 55 -6.99 -11.68 -31.99
C GLY A 55 -8.29 -11.20 -31.33
N LYS A 56 -8.80 -10.01 -31.68
CA LYS A 56 -10.04 -9.41 -31.12
C LYS A 56 -9.98 -9.27 -29.60
N ILE A 57 -8.79 -9.04 -29.04
CA ILE A 57 -8.62 -8.88 -27.59
C ILE A 57 -9.41 -7.67 -27.05
N SER A 58 -9.57 -6.63 -27.88
CA SER A 58 -10.47 -5.48 -27.68
C SER A 58 -11.89 -5.88 -27.26
N HIS A 59 -12.42 -6.99 -27.77
CA HIS A 59 -13.75 -7.47 -27.40
C HIS A 59 -13.83 -7.94 -25.95
N LYS A 60 -12.74 -8.48 -25.38
CA LYS A 60 -12.72 -8.89 -23.96
C LYS A 60 -12.86 -7.67 -23.05
N TRP A 61 -12.13 -6.60 -23.33
CA TRP A 61 -12.21 -5.35 -22.57
C TRP A 61 -13.60 -4.70 -22.70
N LYS A 62 -14.10 -4.55 -23.93
CA LYS A 62 -15.45 -4.02 -24.20
C LYS A 62 -16.55 -4.83 -23.50
N ASN A 63 -16.41 -6.15 -23.45
CA ASN A 63 -17.35 -7.01 -22.71
C ASN A 63 -17.26 -6.77 -21.20
N GLY A 64 -16.06 -6.63 -20.63
CA GLY A 64 -15.92 -6.29 -19.21
C GLY A 64 -16.51 -4.93 -18.86
N PHE A 65 -16.34 -3.91 -19.72
CA PHE A 65 -16.99 -2.60 -19.55
C PHE A 65 -18.52 -2.73 -19.53
N HIS A 66 -19.08 -3.57 -20.38
CA HIS A 66 -20.52 -3.87 -20.38
C HIS A 66 -20.96 -4.55 -19.08
N ILE A 67 -20.19 -5.53 -18.59
CA ILE A 67 -20.46 -6.20 -17.31
C ILE A 67 -20.43 -5.18 -16.16
N ALA A 68 -19.38 -4.36 -16.07
CA ALA A 68 -19.24 -3.32 -15.05
C ALA A 68 -20.44 -2.37 -15.03
N ARG A 69 -20.84 -1.86 -16.21
CA ARG A 69 -22.03 -1.01 -16.35
C ARG A 69 -23.31 -1.72 -15.92
N SER A 70 -23.51 -2.96 -16.36
CA SER A 70 -24.75 -3.70 -16.07
C SER A 70 -24.90 -4.06 -14.59
N ARG A 71 -23.78 -4.26 -13.88
CA ARG A 71 -23.74 -4.64 -12.47
C ARG A 71 -23.41 -3.49 -11.53
N TRP A 72 -23.25 -2.26 -12.03
CA TRP A 72 -23.00 -1.09 -11.20
C TRP A 72 -24.00 -0.91 -10.04
N PRO A 73 -25.32 -1.14 -10.21
CA PRO A 73 -26.24 -1.09 -9.08
C PRO A 73 -25.88 -2.05 -7.93
N GLU A 74 -25.31 -3.22 -8.23
CA GLU A 74 -24.82 -4.18 -7.23
C GLU A 74 -23.59 -3.63 -6.50
N VAL A 75 -22.66 -2.99 -7.23
CA VAL A 75 -21.49 -2.31 -6.64
C VAL A 75 -21.92 -1.24 -5.66
N VAL A 76 -22.87 -0.40 -6.05
CA VAL A 76 -23.39 0.69 -5.22
C VAL A 76 -24.06 0.14 -3.95
N GLU A 77 -24.87 -0.89 -4.09
CA GLU A 77 -25.56 -1.52 -2.96
C GLU A 77 -24.57 -2.16 -1.99
N LEU A 78 -23.61 -2.94 -2.49
CA LEU A 78 -22.63 -3.60 -1.64
C LEU A 78 -21.71 -2.60 -0.93
N ALA A 79 -21.29 -1.53 -1.63
CA ALA A 79 -20.53 -0.45 -1.00
C ALA A 79 -21.30 0.15 0.19
N ARG A 80 -22.62 0.40 0.06
CA ARG A 80 -23.45 0.89 1.17
C ARG A 80 -23.57 -0.12 2.31
N GLN A 81 -23.69 -1.42 1.99
CA GLN A 81 -23.82 -2.47 3.00
C GLN A 81 -22.57 -2.66 3.85
N PHE A 82 -21.38 -2.47 3.25
CA PHE A 82 -20.11 -2.59 3.94
C PHE A 82 -19.66 -1.29 4.62
N ASP A 83 -20.16 -0.13 4.20
CA ASP A 83 -19.79 1.17 4.77
C ASP A 83 -20.14 1.26 6.26
N ARG A 84 -19.13 1.48 7.09
CA ARG A 84 -19.24 1.70 8.54
C ARG A 84 -18.22 2.78 8.94
N PRO A 85 -18.52 4.08 8.71
CA PRO A 85 -17.64 5.16 9.14
C PRO A 85 -17.20 5.00 10.60
N GLY A 86 -15.91 5.22 10.88
CA GLY A 86 -15.26 4.93 12.15
C GLY A 86 -14.62 3.54 12.24
N GLU A 87 -15.02 2.59 11.40
CA GLU A 87 -14.50 1.21 11.38
C GLU A 87 -13.98 0.79 10.00
N PHE A 88 -14.75 1.04 8.94
CA PHE A 88 -14.41 0.71 7.55
C PHE A 88 -15.18 1.61 6.57
N VAL A 89 -14.48 2.38 5.74
CA VAL A 89 -15.11 3.30 4.78
C VAL A 89 -15.06 2.75 3.36
N THR A 90 -16.21 2.67 2.69
CA THR A 90 -16.27 2.33 1.27
C THR A 90 -16.27 3.60 0.42
N ILE A 91 -15.62 3.53 -0.74
CA ILE A 91 -15.56 4.60 -1.73
C ILE A 91 -16.05 4.03 -3.06
N LEU A 92 -17.01 4.69 -3.69
CA LEU A 92 -17.37 4.32 -5.06
C LEU A 92 -16.34 4.87 -6.02
N GLY A 93 -15.98 4.06 -7.00
CA GLY A 93 -15.18 4.52 -8.12
C GLY A 93 -15.24 3.58 -9.29
N TYR A 94 -14.59 3.97 -10.38
CA TYR A 94 -14.34 3.13 -11.54
C TYR A 94 -13.13 3.64 -12.30
N GLU A 95 -12.54 2.78 -13.12
CA GLU A 95 -11.35 3.10 -13.90
C GLU A 95 -11.73 3.45 -15.34
N ARG A 96 -11.18 4.56 -15.85
CA ARG A 96 -11.22 4.99 -17.24
C ARG A 96 -9.81 4.91 -17.83
N HIS A 97 -9.68 4.23 -18.95
CA HIS A 97 -8.46 4.20 -19.74
C HIS A 97 -8.35 5.40 -20.69
N GLY A 98 -7.12 5.72 -21.08
CA GLY A 98 -6.85 6.70 -22.13
C GLY A 98 -5.49 6.47 -22.77
N THR A 99 -5.47 6.06 -24.04
CA THR A 99 -4.22 5.80 -24.78
C THR A 99 -3.35 7.05 -24.85
N GLN A 100 -3.96 8.21 -25.13
CA GLN A 100 -3.25 9.47 -25.32
C GLN A 100 -3.02 10.25 -24.02
N GLU A 101 -3.86 10.06 -23.02
CA GLU A 101 -3.96 10.95 -21.86
C GLU A 101 -3.61 10.27 -20.53
N GLY A 102 -3.47 8.94 -20.56
CA GLY A 102 -3.30 8.09 -19.40
C GLY A 102 -4.62 7.61 -18.82
N ASP A 103 -4.48 6.74 -17.83
CA ASP A 103 -5.60 6.11 -17.17
C ASP A 103 -5.84 6.74 -15.81
N TYR A 104 -7.11 6.79 -15.42
CA TYR A 104 -7.58 7.42 -14.21
C TYR A 104 -8.55 6.50 -13.50
N HIS A 105 -8.46 6.40 -12.18
CA HIS A 105 -9.62 5.97 -11.40
C HIS A 105 -10.35 7.20 -10.84
N ILE A 106 -11.67 7.18 -10.98
CA ILE A 106 -12.58 8.23 -10.54
C ILE A 106 -13.13 7.82 -9.19
N LEU A 107 -13.01 8.67 -8.17
CA LEU A 107 -13.53 8.42 -6.83
C LEU A 107 -14.65 9.39 -6.48
N TYR A 108 -15.78 8.88 -6.00
CA TYR A 108 -16.95 9.67 -5.63
C TYR A 108 -16.95 10.04 -4.15
N PRO A 109 -17.32 11.28 -3.79
CA PRO A 109 -17.39 11.73 -2.41
C PRO A 109 -18.61 11.18 -1.66
N ASP A 110 -19.46 10.39 -2.31
CA ASP A 110 -20.67 9.80 -1.75
C ASP A 110 -21.07 8.51 -2.48
N LEU A 111 -22.13 7.85 -2.01
CA LEU A 111 -22.63 6.59 -2.55
C LEU A 111 -23.89 6.75 -3.42
N ARG A 112 -24.07 7.87 -4.15
CA ARG A 112 -25.30 8.09 -4.95
C ARG A 112 -25.40 7.20 -6.19
N GLY A 113 -24.29 6.62 -6.65
CA GLY A 113 -24.29 5.59 -7.68
C GLY A 113 -24.34 6.08 -9.11
N ASP A 114 -23.80 7.27 -9.38
CA ASP A 114 -23.67 7.79 -10.75
C ASP A 114 -22.63 6.96 -11.54
N TYR A 115 -22.93 6.62 -12.80
CA TYR A 115 -22.04 5.85 -13.68
C TYR A 115 -21.96 6.51 -15.05
N GLU A 116 -21.11 7.54 -15.13
CA GLU A 116 -20.95 8.36 -16.32
C GLU A 116 -19.76 7.89 -17.16
N LEU A 117 -19.98 7.67 -18.45
CA LEU A 117 -18.92 7.28 -19.39
C LEU A 117 -18.58 8.48 -20.27
N ILE A 118 -17.75 9.37 -19.73
CA ILE A 118 -17.37 10.63 -20.40
C ILE A 118 -16.11 10.40 -21.25
N GLU A 119 -16.22 10.73 -22.54
CA GLU A 119 -15.16 10.54 -23.53
C GLU A 119 -14.03 11.55 -23.38
N ASP A 120 -14.36 12.84 -23.41
CA ASP A 120 -13.39 13.93 -23.37
C ASP A 120 -12.88 14.16 -21.93
N LEU A 121 -11.56 14.27 -21.76
CA LEU A 121 -10.98 14.45 -20.43
C LEU A 121 -11.33 15.80 -19.81
N ALA A 122 -11.47 16.88 -20.59
CA ALA A 122 -11.85 18.18 -20.04
C ALA A 122 -13.31 18.17 -19.55
N GLU A 123 -14.20 17.49 -20.28
CA GLU A 123 -15.57 17.24 -19.82
C GLU A 123 -15.61 16.37 -18.57
N LEU A 124 -14.77 15.33 -18.49
CA LEU A 124 -14.66 14.49 -17.29
C LEU A 124 -14.14 15.26 -16.09
N GLN A 125 -13.16 16.14 -16.28
CA GLN A 125 -12.65 17.04 -15.24
C GLN A 125 -13.75 18.00 -14.77
N GLU A 126 -14.55 18.53 -15.69
CA GLU A 126 -15.66 19.41 -15.34
C GLU A 126 -16.77 18.66 -14.58
N PHE A 127 -17.09 17.43 -14.99
CA PHE A 127 -17.95 16.54 -14.22
C PHE A 127 -17.40 16.31 -12.81
N ALA A 128 -16.10 16.00 -12.68
CA ALA A 128 -15.47 15.77 -11.38
C ALA A 128 -15.54 17.02 -10.48
N ARG A 129 -15.29 18.22 -11.01
CA ARG A 129 -15.44 19.48 -10.27
C ARG A 129 -16.86 19.66 -9.75
N ASN A 130 -17.85 19.52 -10.64
CA ASN A 130 -19.26 19.72 -10.29
C ASN A 130 -19.77 18.67 -9.30
N ARG A 131 -19.25 17.44 -9.41
CA ARG A 131 -19.69 16.31 -8.59
C ARG A 131 -18.90 16.14 -7.28
N GLY A 132 -17.77 16.83 -7.16
CA GLY A 132 -16.81 16.71 -6.07
C GLY A 132 -15.96 15.44 -6.14
N CYS A 133 -15.87 14.80 -7.31
CA CYS A 133 -15.05 13.60 -7.51
C CYS A 133 -13.56 13.91 -7.55
N LEU A 134 -12.76 12.89 -7.34
CA LEU A 134 -11.32 12.91 -7.57
C LEU A 134 -11.00 12.05 -8.79
N LEU A 135 -10.08 12.52 -9.63
CA LEU A 135 -9.54 11.82 -10.78
C LEU A 135 -8.08 11.52 -10.48
N ILE A 136 -7.74 10.27 -10.20
CA ILE A 136 -6.37 9.91 -9.81
C ILE A 136 -5.70 9.21 -10.99
N PRO A 137 -4.70 9.84 -11.63
CA PRO A 137 -3.89 9.16 -12.63
C PRO A 137 -3.08 8.04 -11.97
N HIS A 138 -2.96 6.92 -12.65
CA HIS A 138 -2.23 5.75 -12.16
C HIS A 138 -1.31 5.16 -13.24
N HIS A 139 -0.41 4.26 -12.80
CA HIS A 139 0.70 3.71 -13.58
C HIS A 139 1.36 4.72 -14.56
N PRO A 140 1.74 5.92 -14.09
CA PRO A 140 1.92 7.08 -14.96
C PRO A 140 3.10 6.96 -15.90
N ALA A 141 4.09 6.13 -15.55
CA ALA A 141 5.39 6.04 -16.19
C ALA A 141 5.39 5.36 -17.56
N ASN A 142 4.23 4.90 -18.06
CA ASN A 142 4.12 4.43 -19.44
C ASN A 142 4.41 5.56 -20.45
N ARG A 143 4.64 5.20 -21.70
CA ARG A 143 4.94 6.17 -22.78
C ARG A 143 3.66 6.93 -23.19
N LEU A 144 3.78 8.21 -23.56
CA LEU A 144 2.65 8.92 -24.22
C LEU A 144 2.21 8.21 -25.49
N GLY A 145 0.90 8.11 -25.67
CA GLY A 145 0.29 7.29 -26.74
C GLY A 145 0.26 5.79 -26.43
N HIS A 146 0.68 5.40 -25.22
CA HIS A 146 0.68 4.03 -24.70
C HIS A 146 0.19 4.03 -23.25
N ARG A 147 -0.92 4.74 -22.96
CA ARG A 147 -1.53 4.85 -21.62
C ARG A 147 -0.66 5.54 -20.55
N GLY A 148 0.38 6.27 -20.97
CA GLY A 148 1.16 7.15 -20.09
C GLY A 148 0.39 8.42 -19.74
N PHE A 149 0.46 8.85 -18.47
CA PHE A 149 -0.23 10.05 -17.97
C PHE A 149 0.30 11.33 -18.64
N ASP A 150 -0.57 12.07 -19.33
CA ASP A 150 -0.22 13.37 -19.91
C ASP A 150 -0.37 14.50 -18.87
N ALA A 151 0.70 14.78 -18.13
CA ALA A 151 0.71 15.82 -17.11
C ALA A 151 0.38 17.23 -17.64
N THR A 152 0.51 17.48 -18.96
CA THR A 152 0.15 18.80 -19.53
C THR A 152 -1.36 19.06 -19.50
N LYS A 153 -2.16 18.00 -19.31
CA LYS A 153 -3.63 18.06 -19.17
C LYS A 153 -4.11 17.96 -17.73
N LEU A 154 -3.19 18.01 -16.75
CA LEU A 154 -3.52 17.91 -15.33
C LEU A 154 -4.48 19.03 -14.89
N ALA A 155 -5.55 18.65 -14.19
CA ALA A 155 -6.45 19.53 -13.47
C ALA A 155 -6.26 19.35 -11.95
N PRO A 156 -5.35 20.11 -11.30
CA PRO A 156 -4.89 19.82 -9.93
C PRO A 156 -5.99 19.86 -8.86
N GLU A 157 -7.07 20.59 -9.09
CA GLU A 157 -8.23 20.70 -8.20
C GLU A 157 -9.05 19.40 -8.09
N VAL A 158 -8.99 18.52 -9.10
CA VAL A 158 -9.63 17.21 -9.11
C VAL A 158 -8.62 16.06 -9.18
N SER A 159 -7.38 16.33 -9.57
CA SER A 159 -6.27 15.38 -9.62
C SER A 159 -5.10 15.81 -8.72
N PRO A 160 -5.29 15.93 -7.39
CA PRO A 160 -4.26 16.44 -6.49
C PRO A 160 -3.11 15.45 -6.24
N VAL A 161 -3.34 14.16 -6.48
CA VAL A 161 -2.41 13.06 -6.17
C VAL A 161 -2.18 12.16 -7.38
N LEU A 162 -1.04 11.46 -7.36
CA LEU A 162 -0.61 10.51 -8.37
C LEU A 162 -0.39 9.14 -7.73
N GLU A 163 -0.92 8.07 -8.32
CA GLU A 163 -0.57 6.71 -7.90
C GLU A 163 0.80 6.33 -8.47
N ILE A 164 1.79 6.20 -7.59
CA ILE A 164 3.17 5.97 -7.99
C ILE A 164 3.63 4.53 -7.77
N HIS A 165 2.82 3.68 -7.14
CA HIS A 165 3.15 2.28 -6.92
C HIS A 165 1.90 1.42 -6.91
N SER A 166 1.99 0.29 -7.61
CA SER A 166 0.99 -0.77 -7.62
C SER A 166 1.64 -2.11 -8.02
N GLU A 167 0.88 -3.19 -8.16
CA GLU A 167 0.62 -3.67 -9.52
C GLU A 167 1.83 -3.67 -10.47
N TRP A 168 1.89 -2.55 -11.16
CA TRP A 168 2.82 -2.30 -12.23
C TRP A 168 4.25 -2.27 -11.71
N GLY A 169 4.50 -1.64 -10.57
CA GLY A 169 5.81 -1.32 -10.02
C GLY A 169 5.86 0.14 -9.54
N CYS A 170 7.04 0.68 -9.28
CA CYS A 170 7.20 2.05 -8.75
C CYS A 170 7.55 3.08 -9.84
N ALA A 171 6.82 4.19 -9.91
CA ALA A 171 7.00 5.31 -10.83
C ALA A 171 7.75 6.50 -10.22
N GLU A 172 8.41 6.36 -9.06
CA GLU A 172 9.15 7.45 -8.42
C GLU A 172 10.18 8.07 -9.39
N HIS A 173 11.00 7.22 -10.01
CA HIS A 173 11.94 7.54 -11.08
C HIS A 173 12.22 6.29 -11.95
N ASP A 174 12.88 6.45 -13.10
CA ASP A 174 13.11 5.37 -14.07
C ASP A 174 13.97 4.21 -13.54
N ARG A 175 14.81 4.49 -12.55
CA ARG A 175 15.68 3.56 -11.82
C ARG A 175 15.15 3.16 -10.44
N ALA A 176 13.91 3.50 -10.09
CA ALA A 176 13.34 3.17 -8.79
C ALA A 176 13.30 1.64 -8.59
N PRO A 177 13.28 1.14 -7.36
CA PRO A 177 12.99 -0.28 -7.12
C PRO A 177 11.62 -0.66 -7.72
N PHE A 178 11.34 -1.96 -7.89
CA PHE A 178 10.08 -2.46 -8.48
C PHE A 178 9.86 -1.97 -9.94
N PRO A 179 10.51 -2.61 -10.93
CA PRO A 179 10.33 -2.24 -12.34
C PRO A 179 8.91 -2.54 -12.82
N TYR A 180 8.48 -1.85 -13.88
CA TYR A 180 7.26 -2.18 -14.62
C TYR A 180 7.38 -3.56 -15.27
N LYS A 181 6.70 -4.56 -14.69
CA LYS A 181 6.92 -5.99 -15.02
C LYS A 181 5.65 -6.75 -15.42
N ARG A 182 4.52 -6.53 -14.73
CA ARG A 182 3.35 -7.43 -14.81
C ARG A 182 2.49 -7.22 -16.06
N HIS A 183 2.50 -6.00 -16.59
CA HIS A 183 1.62 -5.58 -17.68
C HIS A 183 2.30 -5.52 -19.04
N THR A 184 1.49 -5.41 -20.10
CA THR A 184 1.95 -5.52 -21.49
C THR A 184 2.66 -4.28 -22.05
N GLU A 185 2.45 -3.11 -21.44
CA GLU A 185 3.13 -1.88 -21.89
C GLU A 185 4.62 -1.90 -21.51
N GLY A 186 5.41 -1.10 -22.24
CA GLY A 186 6.85 -1.00 -22.00
C GLY A 186 7.19 -0.52 -20.59
N GLY A 187 8.44 -0.73 -20.17
CA GLY A 187 8.91 -0.25 -18.88
C GLY A 187 8.82 1.28 -18.70
N ARG A 188 9.30 1.78 -17.57
CA ARG A 188 9.17 3.20 -17.18
C ARG A 188 9.87 4.14 -18.15
N TRP A 189 9.14 5.15 -18.64
CA TRP A 189 9.69 6.29 -19.35
C TRP A 189 10.01 7.42 -18.38
N THR A 190 11.28 7.83 -18.30
CA THR A 190 11.76 8.83 -17.33
C THR A 190 10.92 10.11 -17.30
N LYS A 191 10.43 10.59 -18.45
CA LYS A 191 9.62 11.81 -18.57
C LYS A 191 8.25 11.74 -17.90
N HIS A 192 7.86 10.55 -17.46
CA HIS A 192 6.54 10.24 -16.92
C HIS A 192 6.59 9.74 -15.47
N THR A 193 7.72 9.99 -14.81
CA THR A 193 7.96 9.60 -13.42
C THR A 193 7.67 10.78 -12.49
N LEU A 194 7.37 10.48 -11.22
CA LEU A 194 7.08 11.49 -10.20
C LEU A 194 8.18 12.56 -10.15
N GLN A 195 9.45 12.16 -10.01
CA GLN A 195 10.55 13.11 -9.90
C GLN A 195 10.67 14.00 -11.14
N TYR A 196 10.40 13.47 -12.34
CA TYR A 196 10.38 14.29 -13.54
C TYR A 196 9.26 15.33 -13.48
N TYR A 197 8.04 14.95 -13.09
CA TYR A 197 6.93 15.89 -12.92
C TYR A 197 7.23 16.97 -11.87
N LEU A 198 7.77 16.60 -10.71
CA LEU A 198 8.16 17.56 -9.69
C LEU A 198 9.23 18.54 -10.21
N ASN A 199 10.20 18.06 -11.00
CA ASN A 199 11.21 18.90 -11.66
C ASN A 199 10.63 19.83 -12.75
N GLN A 200 9.47 19.51 -13.32
CA GLN A 200 8.74 20.40 -14.23
C GLN A 200 7.81 21.37 -13.50
N GLY A 201 7.74 21.32 -12.17
CA GLY A 201 6.96 22.24 -11.34
C GLY A 201 5.54 21.76 -11.03
N TYR A 202 5.15 20.54 -11.42
CA TYR A 202 3.85 20.00 -11.06
C TYR A 202 3.74 19.78 -9.54
N ARG A 203 2.58 20.16 -8.97
CA ARG A 203 2.26 20.06 -7.54
C ARG A 203 1.38 18.83 -7.29
N LEU A 204 2.01 17.66 -7.16
CA LEU A 204 1.32 16.37 -7.00
C LEU A 204 1.67 15.72 -5.66
N GLY A 205 0.65 15.29 -4.93
CA GLY A 205 0.81 14.35 -3.83
C GLY A 205 0.97 12.93 -4.37
N VAL A 206 1.21 11.97 -3.48
CA VAL A 206 1.44 10.58 -3.87
C VAL A 206 0.55 9.62 -3.10
N ILE A 207 0.15 8.54 -3.77
CA ILE A 207 -0.48 7.36 -3.18
C ILE A 207 0.11 6.10 -3.83
N ALA A 208 -0.23 4.95 -3.26
CA ALA A 208 -0.13 3.65 -3.89
C ALA A 208 -1.47 2.92 -3.75
N SER A 209 -1.71 1.91 -4.56
CA SER A 209 -2.88 1.02 -4.50
C SER A 209 -2.49 -0.32 -5.11
N THR A 210 -3.33 -1.34 -5.03
CA THR A 210 -2.92 -2.66 -5.54
C THR A 210 -2.93 -2.75 -7.06
N ASP A 211 -3.99 -2.23 -7.70
CA ASP A 211 -4.40 -2.56 -9.09
C ASP A 211 -4.61 -4.08 -9.28
N ASP A 212 -4.82 -4.83 -8.21
CA ASP A 212 -4.86 -6.29 -8.27
C ASP A 212 -6.06 -6.80 -9.09
N HIS A 213 -5.82 -7.75 -10.00
CA HIS A 213 -6.85 -8.41 -10.82
C HIS A 213 -7.28 -9.79 -10.28
N LEU A 214 -6.89 -10.15 -9.05
CA LEU A 214 -7.33 -11.36 -8.37
C LEU A 214 -8.45 -11.11 -7.35
N GLY A 215 -8.98 -9.87 -7.29
CA GLY A 215 -10.06 -9.46 -6.37
C GLY A 215 -9.64 -9.46 -4.90
N HIS A 216 -8.35 -9.25 -4.63
CA HIS A 216 -7.73 -9.24 -3.32
C HIS A 216 -7.18 -7.83 -2.98
N PRO A 217 -8.05 -6.92 -2.49
CA PRO A 217 -7.60 -5.58 -2.11
C PRO A 217 -6.63 -5.60 -0.94
N GLY A 218 -5.68 -4.67 -0.99
CA GLY A 218 -4.59 -4.58 -0.03
C GLY A 218 -3.67 -5.80 0.02
N GLY A 219 -3.42 -6.43 -1.13
CA GLY A 219 -2.39 -7.45 -1.28
C GLY A 219 -1.02 -6.95 -0.81
N TYR A 220 -0.40 -7.68 0.12
CA TYR A 220 0.92 -7.32 0.64
C TYR A 220 1.95 -7.27 -0.50
N ARG A 221 2.78 -6.22 -0.50
CA ARG A 221 3.78 -5.85 -1.54
C ARG A 221 3.21 -5.24 -2.83
N GLU A 222 1.89 -5.06 -2.92
CA GLU A 222 1.26 -4.50 -4.12
C GLU A 222 0.93 -3.02 -4.02
N GLY A 223 1.02 -2.41 -2.84
CA GLY A 223 0.76 -0.98 -2.64
C GLY A 223 -0.48 -0.68 -1.81
N LEU A 224 -0.38 0.33 -0.95
CA LEU A 224 -1.50 0.89 -0.19
C LEU A 224 -1.41 2.42 -0.12
N ALA A 225 -2.58 3.06 -0.11
CA ALA A 225 -2.71 4.48 0.14
C ALA A 225 -2.72 4.69 1.65
N ALA A 226 -1.88 5.60 2.13
CA ALA A 226 -1.91 6.07 3.50
C ALA A 226 -2.42 7.51 3.55
N ILE A 227 -3.46 7.77 4.33
CA ILE A 227 -4.17 9.06 4.36
C ILE A 227 -4.16 9.60 5.80
N LYS A 228 -3.68 10.84 5.96
CA LYS A 228 -3.70 11.59 7.23
C LYS A 228 -5.01 12.38 7.33
N ALA A 229 -5.98 11.83 8.06
CA ALA A 229 -7.31 12.40 8.25
C ALA A 229 -7.66 12.57 9.73
N THR A 230 -8.60 13.47 10.05
CA THR A 230 -9.03 13.74 11.42
C THR A 230 -9.82 12.57 12.02
N GLU A 231 -10.52 11.82 11.19
CA GLU A 231 -11.33 10.66 11.53
C GLU A 231 -11.49 9.73 10.32
N LEU A 232 -11.95 8.50 10.55
CA LEU A 232 -12.25 7.53 9.51
C LEU A 232 -13.64 7.76 8.92
N SER A 233 -13.79 8.84 8.15
CA SER A 233 -15.01 9.15 7.40
C SER A 233 -14.70 9.50 5.96
N ARG A 234 -15.62 9.22 5.03
CA ARG A 234 -15.41 9.52 3.60
C ARG A 234 -15.11 11.00 3.36
N GLU A 235 -15.77 11.90 4.09
CA GLU A 235 -15.54 13.35 4.02
C GLU A 235 -14.10 13.71 4.42
N ALA A 236 -13.63 13.22 5.57
CA ALA A 236 -12.29 13.49 6.08
C ALA A 236 -11.20 12.88 5.18
N LEU A 237 -11.43 11.68 4.63
CA LEU A 237 -10.51 11.06 3.67
C LEU A 237 -10.42 11.88 2.37
N PHE A 238 -11.55 12.34 1.83
CA PHE A 238 -11.55 13.18 0.62
C PHE A 238 -10.91 14.54 0.86
N ASP A 239 -11.13 15.17 2.02
CA ASP A 239 -10.43 16.39 2.40
C ASP A 239 -8.91 16.18 2.47
N ALA A 240 -8.45 15.07 3.06
CA ALA A 240 -7.04 14.73 3.13
C ALA A 240 -6.41 14.51 1.75
N ILE A 241 -7.08 13.81 0.84
CA ILE A 241 -6.59 13.61 -0.53
C ILE A 241 -6.51 14.94 -1.29
N ARG A 242 -7.55 15.79 -1.20
CA ARG A 242 -7.54 17.14 -1.83
C ARG A 242 -6.38 18.00 -1.34
N ASN A 243 -6.03 17.89 -0.07
CA ASN A 243 -4.92 18.61 0.54
C ASN A 243 -3.58 17.85 0.48
N ARG A 244 -3.51 16.74 -0.29
CA ARG A 244 -2.31 15.90 -0.46
C ARG A 244 -1.69 15.44 0.86
N ARG A 245 -2.49 15.31 1.92
CA ARG A 245 -2.08 14.72 3.20
C ARG A 245 -2.08 13.20 3.09
N THR A 246 -1.36 12.71 2.08
CA THR A 246 -1.30 11.31 1.68
C THR A 246 0.14 10.89 1.50
N TYR A 247 0.36 9.59 1.54
CA TYR A 247 1.63 9.00 1.16
C TYR A 247 1.42 7.57 0.65
N ALA A 248 2.44 7.04 -0.01
CA ALA A 248 2.42 5.71 -0.60
C ALA A 248 3.20 4.73 0.26
N VAL A 249 2.72 3.50 0.44
CA VAL A 249 3.50 2.39 0.99
C VAL A 249 3.41 1.16 0.08
N THR A 250 4.43 0.31 0.05
CA THR A 250 4.44 -0.92 -0.77
C THR A 250 3.62 -2.06 -0.18
N GLY A 251 3.47 -2.12 1.15
CA GLY A 251 2.81 -3.25 1.81
C GLY A 251 2.81 -3.10 3.33
N ASP A 252 3.97 -2.90 3.95
CA ASP A 252 4.02 -2.58 5.39
C ASP A 252 3.33 -1.24 5.67
N ARG A 253 2.52 -1.18 6.73
CA ARG A 253 1.82 0.03 7.17
C ARG A 253 2.78 0.95 7.92
N ILE A 254 3.80 1.40 7.20
CA ILE A 254 4.81 2.32 7.70
C ILE A 254 4.09 3.61 8.06
N GLU A 255 4.17 4.02 9.33
CA GLU A 255 3.70 5.32 9.76
C GLU A 255 4.78 6.35 9.44
N LEU A 256 4.40 7.41 8.73
CA LEU A 256 5.31 8.47 8.31
C LEU A 256 4.69 9.83 8.62
N ASP A 257 5.43 10.64 9.36
CA ASP A 257 5.14 12.05 9.62
C ASP A 257 6.29 12.91 9.09
N PHE A 258 5.95 13.90 8.28
CA PHE A 258 6.93 14.80 7.65
C PHE A 258 6.42 16.23 7.71
N PHE A 259 7.25 17.11 8.29
CA PHE A 259 6.94 18.52 8.44
C PHE A 259 8.09 19.41 7.96
N LEU A 260 7.74 20.55 7.38
CA LEU A 260 8.64 21.67 7.11
C LEU A 260 8.03 22.94 7.70
N ASN A 261 8.73 23.59 8.64
CA ASN A 261 8.23 24.74 9.39
C ASN A 261 6.82 24.51 9.96
N ASP A 262 6.62 23.32 10.55
CA ASP A 262 5.37 22.84 11.14
C ASP A 262 4.19 22.65 10.16
N GLN A 263 4.42 22.81 8.86
CA GLN A 263 3.46 22.42 7.81
C GLN A 263 3.68 20.95 7.46
N MET A 264 2.59 20.18 7.43
CA MET A 264 2.61 18.75 7.11
C MET A 264 2.86 18.51 5.60
N MET A 265 3.32 17.31 5.26
CA MET A 265 3.35 16.80 3.88
C MET A 265 2.11 17.16 3.06
N GLY A 266 2.30 17.48 1.78
CA GLY A 266 1.25 17.89 0.84
C GLY A 266 1.06 19.41 0.73
N GLN A 267 1.55 20.18 1.69
CA GLN A 267 1.34 21.63 1.77
C GLN A 267 2.33 22.45 0.95
N GLU A 268 1.96 23.70 0.66
CA GLU A 268 2.79 24.67 -0.05
C GLU A 268 3.01 25.91 0.81
N LEU A 269 4.26 26.36 0.93
CA LEU A 269 4.66 27.52 1.71
C LEU A 269 5.10 28.66 0.80
N SER A 270 4.86 29.89 1.26
CA SER A 270 5.57 31.06 0.72
C SER A 270 7.08 30.93 0.94
N PHE A 271 7.86 31.71 0.20
CA PHE A 271 9.31 31.72 0.38
C PHE A 271 9.70 31.92 1.85
N THR A 272 10.53 31.03 2.35
CA THR A 272 11.21 31.15 3.65
C THR A 272 12.66 30.70 3.49
N PRO A 273 13.63 31.52 3.94
CA PRO A 273 15.04 31.18 3.82
C PRO A 273 15.41 30.05 4.78
N ASP A 274 14.89 30.07 6.01
CA ASP A 274 15.16 29.08 7.04
C ASP A 274 14.07 28.01 7.05
N ARG A 275 14.48 26.74 6.97
CA ARG A 275 13.57 25.60 6.79
C ARG A 275 13.93 24.53 7.81
N ARG A 276 13.10 24.40 8.85
CA ARG A 276 13.18 23.36 9.87
C ARG A 276 12.40 22.15 9.40
N ILE A 277 13.09 21.03 9.22
CA ILE A 277 12.55 19.77 8.73
C ILE A 277 12.47 18.79 9.90
N LYS A 278 11.29 18.19 10.11
CA LYS A 278 11.05 17.14 11.10
C LYS A 278 10.50 15.90 10.42
N VAL A 279 11.01 14.74 10.80
CA VAL A 279 10.56 13.44 10.29
C VAL A 279 10.41 12.48 11.45
N HIS A 280 9.30 11.77 11.50
CA HIS A 280 9.06 10.66 12.42
C HIS A 280 8.55 9.46 11.64
N VAL A 281 9.12 8.29 11.91
CA VAL A 281 8.83 7.04 11.20
C VAL A 281 8.65 5.90 12.20
N ARG A 282 7.61 5.09 12.01
CA ARG A 282 7.43 3.81 12.70
C ARG A 282 7.19 2.71 11.67
N GLY A 283 8.13 1.78 11.54
CA GLY A 283 8.09 0.64 10.64
C GLY A 283 7.50 -0.63 11.29
N TRP A 284 7.44 -1.68 10.47
CA TRP A 284 7.08 -3.05 10.87
C TRP A 284 8.23 -4.05 10.66
N ASP A 285 9.44 -3.50 10.51
CA ASP A 285 10.71 -4.20 10.43
C ASP A 285 11.82 -3.20 10.78
N GLU A 286 13.07 -3.64 10.70
CA GLU A 286 14.24 -2.77 10.81
C GLU A 286 14.21 -1.71 9.68
N ILE A 287 14.31 -0.44 10.06
CA ILE A 287 14.43 0.67 9.12
C ILE A 287 15.89 0.74 8.67
N ASP A 288 16.15 0.31 7.43
CA ASP A 288 17.46 0.42 6.80
C ASP A 288 17.87 1.89 6.68
N ARG A 289 16.97 2.74 6.14
CA ARG A 289 17.21 4.18 6.09
C ARG A 289 15.95 5.02 5.88
N VAL A 290 16.04 6.27 6.32
CA VAL A 290 15.11 7.36 5.99
C VAL A 290 15.87 8.43 5.22
N GLU A 291 15.40 8.75 4.01
CA GLU A 291 16.02 9.75 3.14
C GLU A 291 15.12 10.97 2.98
N VAL A 292 15.65 12.17 3.20
CA VAL A 292 14.96 13.42 2.84
C VAL A 292 15.52 13.93 1.53
N LEU A 293 14.67 14.09 0.53
CA LEU A 293 15.02 14.59 -0.79
C LEU A 293 14.62 16.05 -0.95
N LYS A 294 15.46 16.83 -1.65
CA LYS A 294 15.18 18.18 -2.14
C LYS A 294 15.51 18.24 -3.63
N ASN A 295 14.56 18.59 -4.48
CA ASN A 295 14.77 18.76 -5.93
C ASN A 295 15.55 17.59 -6.58
N GLY A 296 15.14 16.36 -6.27
CA GLY A 296 15.70 15.14 -6.83
C GLY A 296 17.02 14.68 -6.19
N ARG A 297 17.50 15.36 -5.15
CA ARG A 297 18.73 15.01 -4.44
C ARG A 297 18.45 14.70 -2.99
N VAL A 298 19.02 13.61 -2.48
CA VAL A 298 19.01 13.30 -1.05
C VAL A 298 19.89 14.31 -0.32
N ILE A 299 19.32 15.04 0.64
CA ILE A 299 20.02 16.05 1.47
C ILE A 299 20.28 15.57 2.89
N HIS A 300 19.56 14.53 3.34
CA HIS A 300 19.75 13.94 4.66
C HIS A 300 19.46 12.43 4.61
N ARG A 301 20.18 11.67 5.43
CA ARG A 301 19.94 10.24 5.67
C ARG A 301 20.02 9.97 7.16
N ASP A 302 19.04 9.24 7.66
CA ASP A 302 19.07 8.60 8.98
C ASP A 302 19.13 7.08 8.79
N PHE A 303 19.90 6.39 9.63
CA PHE A 303 20.18 4.95 9.52
C PHE A 303 19.85 4.21 10.84
N PRO A 304 18.56 4.01 11.17
CA PRO A 304 18.18 3.31 12.41
C PRO A 304 18.72 1.89 12.53
N VAL A 305 18.95 1.19 11.41
CA VAL A 305 19.60 -0.11 11.34
C VAL A 305 20.95 -0.17 12.06
N ASP A 306 21.71 0.93 12.08
CA ASP A 306 23.03 0.98 12.71
C ASP A 306 22.96 1.11 14.23
N ASN A 307 21.78 1.32 14.81
CA ASN A 307 21.60 1.42 16.24
C ASN A 307 21.82 0.07 16.92
N ILE A 308 22.69 0.04 17.93
CA ILE A 308 22.99 -1.17 18.70
C ILE A 308 22.03 -1.26 19.90
N PRO A 309 21.18 -2.31 19.98
CA PRO A 309 20.33 -2.52 21.14
C PRO A 309 21.15 -2.75 22.42
N ASP A 310 20.63 -2.29 23.55
CA ASP A 310 21.21 -2.54 24.87
C ASP A 310 20.15 -3.07 25.86
N ASN A 311 20.53 -3.30 27.12
CA ASN A 311 19.60 -3.85 28.11
C ASN A 311 18.35 -2.97 28.34
N ARG A 312 18.42 -1.66 28.07
CA ARG A 312 17.28 -0.74 28.20
C ARG A 312 16.33 -0.85 27.02
N SER A 313 16.75 -1.42 25.89
CA SER A 313 15.89 -1.65 24.72
C SER A 313 14.69 -2.54 25.04
N TRP A 314 14.78 -3.41 26.06
CA TRP A 314 13.66 -4.22 26.56
C TRP A 314 12.56 -3.41 27.28
N ASN A 315 12.80 -2.14 27.63
CA ASN A 315 11.77 -1.27 28.19
C ASN A 315 10.73 -0.82 27.15
N HIS A 316 10.95 -1.17 25.89
CA HIS A 316 10.10 -0.82 24.75
C HIS A 316 9.68 -2.10 24.02
N PRO A 317 8.56 -2.07 23.26
CA PRO A 317 8.11 -3.23 22.53
C PRO A 317 9.11 -3.60 21.41
N VAL A 318 9.25 -4.90 21.16
CA VAL A 318 9.98 -5.43 20.00
C VAL A 318 9.02 -5.75 18.87
N VAL A 319 9.52 -5.70 17.64
CA VAL A 319 8.80 -6.22 16.47
C VAL A 319 9.23 -7.67 16.23
N LEU A 320 8.26 -8.57 16.05
CA LEU A 320 8.48 -9.98 15.77
C LEU A 320 7.64 -10.43 14.58
N ARG A 321 8.28 -10.99 13.55
CA ARG A 321 7.63 -11.54 12.36
C ARG A 321 7.54 -13.07 12.45
N PHE A 322 6.34 -13.60 12.33
CA PHE A 322 6.10 -15.01 12.01
C PHE A 322 5.73 -15.12 10.54
N GLU A 323 6.60 -15.71 9.73
CA GLU A 323 6.43 -15.88 8.29
C GLU A 323 6.26 -17.35 7.94
N TYR A 324 5.34 -17.67 7.04
CA TYR A 324 4.97 -19.03 6.69
C TYR A 324 4.67 -19.15 5.19
N GLY A 325 4.89 -20.33 4.61
CA GLY A 325 4.53 -20.61 3.22
C GLY A 325 5.62 -21.23 2.34
N TRP A 326 6.82 -21.49 2.89
CA TRP A 326 7.79 -22.36 2.20
C TRP A 326 7.30 -23.79 2.15
N GLY A 327 7.74 -24.57 1.17
CA GLY A 327 7.34 -25.98 1.07
C GLY A 327 7.70 -26.63 -0.27
N PRO A 328 6.92 -27.62 -0.72
CA PRO A 328 7.24 -28.45 -1.87
C PRO A 328 7.49 -27.65 -3.16
N TRP A 329 8.54 -27.99 -3.91
CA TRP A 329 8.94 -27.24 -5.10
C TRP A 329 7.98 -27.43 -6.29
N PRO A 330 7.26 -26.37 -6.74
CA PRO A 330 6.29 -26.46 -7.84
C PRO A 330 6.87 -26.96 -9.16
N ALA A 331 8.14 -26.66 -9.43
CA ALA A 331 8.80 -27.03 -10.67
C ALA A 331 8.94 -28.54 -10.85
N LEU A 332 8.84 -29.33 -9.77
CA LEU A 332 8.83 -30.80 -9.81
C LEU A 332 7.42 -31.38 -10.00
N GLY A 333 6.42 -30.55 -10.29
CA GLY A 333 5.01 -30.93 -10.39
C GLY A 333 4.32 -31.12 -9.03
N TRP A 334 5.07 -31.04 -7.94
CA TRP A 334 4.58 -31.17 -6.58
C TRP A 334 4.14 -29.80 -6.00
N GLY A 335 3.52 -29.78 -4.81
CA GLY A 335 2.98 -28.54 -4.23
C GLY A 335 1.64 -28.08 -4.81
N GLY A 336 1.12 -26.98 -4.24
CA GLY A 336 -0.21 -26.44 -4.50
C GLY A 336 -0.53 -25.32 -3.52
N THR A 337 -1.74 -25.34 -2.98
CA THR A 337 -2.15 -24.48 -1.85
C THR A 337 -1.99 -25.27 -0.55
N ALA A 338 -1.42 -24.64 0.47
CA ALA A 338 -1.38 -25.16 1.83
C ALA A 338 -2.26 -24.29 2.73
N ASP A 339 -3.19 -24.91 3.45
CA ASP A 339 -4.00 -24.24 4.44
C ASP A 339 -3.23 -24.17 5.77
N TRP A 340 -3.28 -23.02 6.43
CA TRP A 340 -2.58 -22.72 7.67
C TRP A 340 -3.57 -22.34 8.76
N ASN A 341 -3.57 -23.09 9.85
CA ASN A 341 -4.32 -22.75 11.06
C ASN A 341 -3.34 -22.76 12.22
N PHE A 342 -3.12 -21.60 12.82
CA PHE A 342 -2.17 -21.48 13.92
C PHE A 342 -2.62 -20.46 14.96
N ALA A 343 -2.09 -20.64 16.16
CA ALA A 343 -2.21 -19.69 17.26
C ALA A 343 -0.80 -19.22 17.67
N ILE A 344 -0.65 -17.91 17.83
CA ILE A 344 0.52 -17.29 18.44
C ILE A 344 0.16 -16.95 19.88
N HIS A 345 0.96 -17.40 20.84
CA HIS A 345 0.79 -17.14 22.26
C HIS A 345 2.01 -16.41 22.80
N VAL A 346 1.77 -15.42 23.67
CA VAL A 346 2.82 -14.69 24.39
C VAL A 346 2.66 -14.91 25.89
N GLU A 347 3.69 -15.42 26.55
CA GLU A 347 3.73 -15.63 28.00
C GLU A 347 4.80 -14.73 28.64
N GLY A 348 4.44 -14.03 29.72
CA GLY A 348 5.33 -13.06 30.37
C GLY A 348 5.54 -11.78 29.55
N GLY A 349 4.57 -11.42 28.69
CA GLY A 349 4.55 -10.21 27.88
C GLY A 349 3.16 -9.93 27.32
N GLU A 350 3.04 -8.93 26.46
CA GLU A 350 1.79 -8.45 25.87
C GLU A 350 1.95 -8.11 24.39
N ILE A 351 1.03 -8.61 23.56
CA ILE A 351 0.81 -8.17 22.18
C ILE A 351 0.11 -6.81 22.23
N GLN A 352 0.83 -5.75 21.84
CA GLN A 352 0.28 -4.39 21.80
C GLN A 352 -0.40 -4.08 20.47
N GLN A 353 0.17 -4.55 19.36
CA GLN A 353 -0.34 -4.34 18.01
C GLN A 353 0.07 -5.52 17.12
N PHE A 354 -0.64 -5.70 16.01
CA PHE A 354 -0.25 -6.65 14.97
C PHE A 354 -0.58 -6.11 13.58
N GLN A 355 0.09 -6.66 12.56
CA GLN A 355 -0.21 -6.40 11.16
C GLN A 355 -0.19 -7.72 10.38
N PRO A 356 -1.23 -8.03 9.59
CA PRO A 356 -1.18 -9.11 8.62
C PRO A 356 -0.43 -8.68 7.35
N CYS A 357 0.34 -9.60 6.78
CA CYS A 357 1.04 -9.47 5.51
C CYS A 357 0.49 -10.54 4.55
N PHE A 358 -0.79 -10.44 4.19
CA PHE A 358 -1.46 -11.39 3.31
C PHE A 358 -1.26 -11.01 1.85
N THR A 359 -0.72 -11.94 1.06
CA THR A 359 -0.50 -11.79 -0.37
C THR A 359 -1.67 -12.35 -1.18
N PRO A 360 -1.92 -11.81 -2.39
CA PRO A 360 -2.85 -12.42 -3.32
C PRO A 360 -2.27 -13.72 -3.88
N GLY A 361 -3.13 -14.71 -4.12
CA GLY A 361 -2.75 -15.95 -4.81
C GLY A 361 -2.77 -17.23 -3.94
N PRO A 362 -3.14 -18.39 -4.53
CA PRO A 362 -3.70 -18.50 -5.87
C PRO A 362 -5.13 -17.96 -5.85
N PHE A 363 -5.71 -17.64 -7.01
CA PHE A 363 -7.12 -17.30 -7.02
C PHE A 363 -7.96 -18.48 -6.51
N ASP A 364 -8.71 -18.24 -5.45
CA ASP A 364 -9.67 -19.16 -4.88
C ASP A 364 -10.85 -18.36 -4.34
N GLU A 365 -12.05 -18.69 -4.82
CA GLU A 365 -13.28 -17.98 -4.49
C GLU A 365 -13.68 -18.14 -3.03
N PHE A 366 -13.30 -19.23 -2.37
CA PHE A 366 -13.79 -19.59 -1.03
C PHE A 366 -12.72 -19.49 0.06
N ARG A 367 -11.42 -19.57 -0.29
CA ARG A 367 -10.35 -19.37 0.70
C ARG A 367 -10.21 -17.91 1.09
N ARG A 368 -10.06 -17.66 2.39
CA ARG A 368 -9.86 -16.34 3.00
C ARG A 368 -8.81 -16.44 4.09
N ASP A 369 -7.92 -15.46 4.13
CA ASP A 369 -7.14 -15.18 5.32
C ASP A 369 -8.03 -14.47 6.35
N GLN A 370 -8.00 -14.91 7.60
CA GLN A 370 -8.88 -14.43 8.66
C GLN A 370 -8.12 -14.37 9.98
N ILE A 371 -8.29 -13.26 10.68
CA ILE A 371 -7.94 -13.14 12.09
C ILE A 371 -9.16 -13.58 12.90
N LEU A 372 -9.05 -14.73 13.55
CA LEU A 372 -10.19 -15.39 14.23
C LEU A 372 -10.36 -14.94 15.68
N ASP A 373 -9.26 -14.63 16.36
CA ASP A 373 -9.27 -14.20 17.77
C ASP A 373 -8.04 -13.33 18.05
N VAL A 374 -8.24 -12.26 18.82
CA VAL A 374 -7.19 -11.33 19.26
C VAL A 374 -7.36 -11.06 20.74
N SER A 375 -6.30 -11.24 21.52
CA SER A 375 -6.18 -10.76 22.89
C SER A 375 -4.78 -10.20 23.13
N SER A 376 -4.54 -9.63 24.31
CA SER A 376 -3.23 -9.13 24.72
C SER A 376 -2.15 -10.21 24.80
N ASN A 377 -2.49 -11.50 24.72
CA ASN A 377 -1.51 -12.60 24.84
C ASN A 377 -1.73 -13.73 23.83
N ARG A 378 -2.68 -13.59 22.91
CA ARG A 378 -3.02 -14.61 21.92
C ARG A 378 -3.52 -13.99 20.62
N LEU A 379 -3.13 -14.61 19.51
CA LEU A 379 -3.66 -14.35 18.18
C LEU A 379 -3.96 -15.69 17.50
N ILE A 380 -5.18 -15.88 16.97
CA ILE A 380 -5.54 -17.07 16.20
C ILE A 380 -5.78 -16.67 14.74
N VAL A 381 -5.12 -17.37 13.81
CA VAL A 381 -5.13 -17.03 12.39
C VAL A 381 -5.49 -18.28 11.57
N GLN A 382 -6.41 -18.08 10.63
CA GLN A 382 -6.64 -18.97 9.51
C GLN A 382 -6.09 -18.29 8.25
N SER A 383 -5.30 -19.01 7.48
CA SER A 383 -4.64 -18.48 6.29
C SER A 383 -4.40 -19.60 5.28
N PHE A 384 -3.89 -19.25 4.12
CA PHE A 384 -3.43 -20.20 3.11
C PHE A 384 -2.27 -19.61 2.33
N THR A 385 -1.39 -20.45 1.82
CA THR A 385 -0.25 -20.05 0.97
C THR A 385 -0.25 -20.83 -0.33
N ALA A 386 0.13 -20.19 -1.43
CA ALA A 386 0.27 -20.84 -2.73
C ALA A 386 1.73 -21.01 -3.08
N LEU A 387 2.15 -22.24 -3.35
CA LEU A 387 3.42 -22.46 -4.06
C LEU A 387 3.18 -22.45 -5.59
N LYS A 388 1.96 -22.78 -6.06
CA LYS A 388 1.56 -22.63 -7.46
C LYS A 388 0.74 -21.35 -7.65
N GLN A 389 0.96 -20.65 -8.76
CA GLN A 389 0.28 -19.38 -9.07
C GLN A 389 0.49 -18.32 -7.97
N GLN A 390 1.69 -18.34 -7.38
CA GLN A 390 2.18 -17.26 -6.52
C GLN A 390 2.36 -15.98 -7.34
N VAL A 391 2.10 -14.83 -6.72
CA VAL A 391 2.39 -13.52 -7.30
C VAL A 391 3.86 -13.19 -7.02
N ASP A 392 4.57 -12.74 -8.06
CA ASP A 392 5.96 -12.29 -7.96
C ASP A 392 6.97 -13.29 -7.40
N ASP A 393 6.66 -14.57 -7.57
CA ASP A 393 7.39 -15.70 -6.99
C ASP A 393 7.40 -15.75 -5.45
N TRP A 394 6.48 -15.03 -4.80
CA TRP A 394 6.27 -15.02 -3.35
C TRP A 394 5.10 -15.92 -2.95
N SER A 395 5.42 -16.99 -2.22
CA SER A 395 4.42 -17.88 -1.59
C SER A 395 4.14 -17.50 -0.14
N GLN A 396 5.08 -16.77 0.48
CA GLN A 396 5.09 -16.49 1.90
C GLN A 396 4.07 -15.41 2.27
N LYS A 397 3.42 -15.63 3.42
CA LYS A 397 2.62 -14.65 4.14
C LYS A 397 3.21 -14.49 5.54
N ALA A 398 2.83 -13.42 6.23
CA ALA A 398 3.30 -13.21 7.59
C ALA A 398 2.26 -12.58 8.50
N ILE A 399 2.47 -12.77 9.79
CA ILE A 399 1.89 -11.95 10.85
C ILE A 399 3.05 -11.29 11.58
N VAL A 400 3.00 -9.97 11.72
CA VAL A 400 3.99 -9.19 12.46
C VAL A 400 3.36 -8.64 13.73
N LEU A 401 4.07 -8.77 14.85
CA LEU A 401 3.59 -8.39 16.18
C LEU A 401 4.50 -7.33 16.79
N ARG A 402 3.91 -6.37 17.50
CA ARG A 402 4.61 -5.52 18.48
C ARG A 402 4.36 -6.10 19.86
N ILE A 403 5.42 -6.59 20.51
CA ILE A 403 5.33 -7.31 21.78
C ILE A 403 6.08 -6.51 22.85
N GLN A 404 5.38 -6.09 23.90
CA GLN A 404 6.00 -5.60 25.12
C GLN A 404 6.37 -6.79 26.01
N GLY A 405 7.64 -6.89 26.35
CA GLY A 405 8.17 -8.00 27.15
C GLY A 405 9.62 -7.78 27.53
N ASN A 406 10.30 -8.84 27.94
CA ASN A 406 11.72 -8.87 28.23
C ASN A 406 12.35 -10.11 27.60
N GLU A 407 13.64 -10.33 27.85
CA GLU A 407 14.39 -11.46 27.30
C GLU A 407 13.82 -12.84 27.73
N GLN A 408 13.06 -12.94 28.83
CA GLN A 408 12.40 -14.17 29.28
C GLN A 408 10.98 -14.36 28.74
N THR A 409 10.38 -13.35 28.12
CA THR A 409 9.07 -13.46 27.49
C THR A 409 9.10 -14.56 26.44
N GLN A 410 8.16 -15.50 26.52
CA GLN A 410 8.07 -16.62 25.58
C GLN A 410 7.03 -16.33 24.51
N VAL A 411 7.35 -16.72 23.27
CA VAL A 411 6.44 -16.73 22.13
C VAL A 411 6.30 -18.17 21.64
N SER A 412 5.07 -18.67 21.63
CA SER A 412 4.75 -20.01 21.14
C SER A 412 3.86 -19.94 19.91
N ILE A 413 4.29 -20.60 18.85
CA ILE A 413 3.47 -20.85 17.66
C ILE A 413 2.96 -22.28 17.76
N LYS A 414 1.64 -22.45 17.77
CA LYS A 414 0.99 -23.77 17.69
C LYS A 414 0.19 -23.86 16.41
N CYS A 415 0.52 -24.81 15.56
CA CYS A 415 -0.08 -25.02 14.26
C CYS A 415 -0.89 -26.33 14.27
N THR A 416 -2.08 -26.32 13.68
CA THR A 416 -2.93 -27.51 13.48
C THR A 416 -3.08 -27.88 12.00
N GLN A 417 -2.83 -26.93 11.10
CA GLN A 417 -2.71 -27.17 9.66
C GLN A 417 -1.50 -26.41 9.11
N PRO A 418 -0.67 -27.03 8.27
CA PRO A 418 -0.90 -28.31 7.56
C PRO A 418 -0.60 -29.59 8.37
N SER A 419 -0.08 -29.45 9.59
CA SER A 419 0.03 -30.54 10.58
C SER A 419 0.17 -29.97 11.99
N ASP A 420 -0.10 -30.83 12.98
CA ASP A 420 0.18 -30.54 14.38
C ASP A 420 1.68 -30.38 14.60
N CYS A 421 2.11 -29.14 14.78
CA CYS A 421 3.49 -28.79 15.10
C CYS A 421 3.52 -27.54 15.99
N GLN A 422 4.62 -27.33 16.70
CA GLN A 422 4.78 -26.18 17.57
C GLN A 422 6.24 -25.76 17.68
N LEU A 423 6.43 -24.48 17.95
CA LEU A 423 7.72 -23.86 18.23
C LEU A 423 7.53 -22.88 19.39
N THR A 424 8.44 -22.89 20.36
CA THR A 424 8.48 -21.91 21.45
C THR A 424 9.88 -21.37 21.56
N GLN A 425 10.03 -20.06 21.55
CA GLN A 425 11.29 -19.36 21.78
C GLN A 425 11.07 -18.21 22.77
N THR A 426 12.11 -17.85 23.50
CA THR A 426 12.15 -16.60 24.25
C THR A 426 12.51 -15.44 23.33
N LEU A 427 12.09 -14.21 23.67
CA LEU A 427 12.55 -13.02 22.95
C LEU A 427 14.08 -12.85 23.04
N GLY A 428 14.70 -13.27 24.15
CA GLY A 428 16.15 -13.25 24.32
C GLY A 428 16.88 -14.15 23.32
N GLU A 429 16.37 -15.36 23.05
CA GLU A 429 16.89 -16.23 22.00
C GLU A 429 16.71 -15.59 20.61
N LEU A 430 15.53 -15.01 20.37
CA LEU A 430 15.20 -14.35 19.11
C LEU A 430 15.98 -13.05 18.86
N ALA A 431 16.56 -12.43 19.89
CA ALA A 431 17.48 -11.30 19.70
C ALA A 431 18.78 -11.74 19.00
N VAL A 432 19.17 -13.00 19.19
CA VAL A 432 20.42 -13.58 18.68
C VAL A 432 20.20 -14.34 17.36
N SER A 433 19.15 -15.16 17.26
CA SER A 433 18.90 -16.04 16.11
C SER A 433 17.42 -16.11 15.76
N ASN A 434 17.11 -16.30 14.48
CA ASN A 434 15.79 -16.77 14.06
C ASN A 434 15.65 -18.27 14.38
N GLU A 435 14.42 -18.80 14.24
CA GLU A 435 14.16 -20.22 14.40
C GLU A 435 13.13 -20.73 13.38
N MET A 436 13.31 -21.96 12.92
CA MET A 436 12.49 -22.59 11.89
C MET A 436 11.40 -23.46 12.52
N LEU A 437 10.19 -23.37 11.99
CA LEU A 437 9.10 -24.29 12.27
C LEU A 437 8.89 -25.19 11.06
N PHE A 438 9.27 -26.46 11.19
CA PHE A 438 9.00 -27.47 10.17
C PHE A 438 7.68 -28.19 10.47
N THR A 439 6.76 -28.19 9.51
CA THR A 439 5.46 -28.86 9.71
C THR A 439 5.63 -30.38 9.65
N ARG A 440 6.56 -30.86 8.80
CA ARG A 440 6.98 -32.26 8.60
C ARG A 440 8.43 -32.28 8.08
N PRO A 441 9.09 -33.44 7.92
CA PRO A 441 10.43 -33.52 7.32
C PRO A 441 10.50 -32.84 5.94
N PHE A 442 11.70 -32.47 5.48
CA PHE A 442 11.87 -31.89 4.14
C PHE A 442 11.23 -32.76 3.04
N PRO A 443 10.58 -32.17 2.00
CA PRO A 443 10.45 -30.74 1.69
C PRO A 443 9.03 -30.19 1.95
N TRP A 444 8.36 -30.70 2.98
CA TRP A 444 7.01 -30.23 3.36
C TRP A 444 7.03 -28.78 3.84
N GLU A 445 5.84 -28.25 4.09
CA GLU A 445 5.64 -26.86 4.43
C GLU A 445 6.45 -26.45 5.67
N SER A 446 6.93 -25.21 5.67
CA SER A 446 7.68 -24.65 6.78
C SER A 446 7.40 -23.17 6.95
N ALA A 447 7.73 -22.70 8.15
CA ALA A 447 7.59 -21.34 8.61
C ALA A 447 8.84 -20.94 9.40
N MET A 448 8.93 -19.66 9.72
CA MET A 448 10.08 -19.08 10.39
C MET A 448 9.61 -18.01 11.38
N LEU A 449 10.16 -18.07 12.58
CA LEU A 449 10.10 -16.99 13.54
C LEU A 449 11.38 -16.16 13.39
N HIS A 450 11.23 -14.92 12.92
CA HIS A 450 12.35 -14.03 12.65
C HIS A 450 13.02 -13.55 13.93
N ARG A 451 14.23 -12.96 13.77
CA ARG A 451 14.87 -12.24 14.86
C ARG A 451 14.00 -11.05 15.29
N VAL A 452 14.01 -10.73 16.58
CA VAL A 452 13.32 -9.53 17.06
C VAL A 452 14.03 -8.27 16.60
N VAL A 453 13.26 -7.25 16.25
CA VAL A 453 13.76 -5.90 15.94
C VAL A 453 13.43 -4.98 17.11
N PHE A 454 14.42 -4.24 17.61
CA PHE A 454 14.26 -3.35 18.75
C PHE A 454 13.75 -1.96 18.36
N GLN A 455 13.17 -1.24 19.31
CA GLN A 455 12.49 0.04 19.08
C GLN A 455 13.34 1.10 18.38
N ASN A 456 14.60 1.24 18.76
CA ASN A 456 15.53 2.16 18.12
C ASN A 456 15.90 1.77 16.67
N GLN A 457 15.48 0.61 16.18
CA GLN A 457 15.70 0.15 14.82
C GLN A 457 14.40 0.20 13.98
N TRP A 458 13.22 0.02 14.57
CA TRP A 458 11.94 0.13 13.86
C TRP A 458 11.25 1.49 14.02
N GLU A 459 11.76 2.39 14.86
CA GLU A 459 11.26 3.76 15.02
C GLU A 459 12.40 4.78 15.08
N THR A 460 12.21 5.92 14.41
CA THR A 460 13.15 7.05 14.43
C THR A 460 12.43 8.39 14.38
N ASP A 461 13.02 9.39 15.02
CA ASP A 461 12.59 10.80 15.04
C ASP A 461 13.83 11.68 14.90
N PHE A 462 13.83 12.59 13.93
CA PHE A 462 14.94 13.54 13.77
C PHE A 462 14.47 14.89 13.23
N GLU A 463 15.29 15.91 13.52
CA GLU A 463 15.10 17.28 13.07
C GLU A 463 16.43 17.85 12.55
N PHE A 464 16.38 18.55 11.42
CA PHE A 464 17.52 19.33 10.91
C PHE A 464 17.03 20.59 10.18
N THR A 465 17.98 21.44 9.80
CA THR A 465 17.68 22.67 9.05
C THR A 465 18.29 22.63 7.66
N ASP A 466 17.58 23.24 6.72
CA ASP A 466 18.05 23.56 5.37
C ASP A 466 17.80 25.05 5.10
N ALA A 467 18.48 25.59 4.08
CA ALA A 467 18.31 26.96 3.65
C ALA A 467 18.01 27.09 2.14
N GLY A 468 17.30 28.15 1.78
CA GLY A 468 17.00 28.50 0.38
C GLY A 468 17.30 29.96 0.06
N ASP A 469 17.83 30.22 -1.13
CA ASP A 469 18.11 31.57 -1.63
C ASP A 469 16.88 32.25 -2.27
N GLY A 470 15.87 31.47 -2.65
CA GLY A 470 14.63 31.91 -3.27
C GLY A 470 14.70 32.06 -4.79
N ASN A 471 15.78 31.59 -5.43
CA ASN A 471 15.98 31.68 -6.88
C ASN A 471 15.07 30.73 -7.68
N GLN A 472 14.55 29.69 -7.04
CA GLN A 472 13.59 28.75 -7.60
C GLN A 472 12.64 28.25 -6.50
N ALA A 473 11.52 27.65 -6.90
CA ALA A 473 10.71 26.87 -5.96
C ALA A 473 11.46 25.57 -5.63
N ASP A 474 11.42 25.19 -4.36
CA ASP A 474 11.99 23.93 -3.89
C ASP A 474 10.88 22.99 -3.45
N TRP A 475 11.10 21.68 -3.64
CA TRP A 475 10.22 20.65 -3.12
C TRP A 475 11.01 19.64 -2.30
N TYR A 476 10.34 19.08 -1.30
CA TYR A 476 10.90 18.09 -0.38
C TYR A 476 9.97 16.91 -0.23
N TYR A 477 10.49 15.69 -0.20
CA TYR A 477 9.72 14.53 0.26
C TYR A 477 10.63 13.54 0.98
N VAL A 478 10.01 12.65 1.75
CA VAL A 478 10.69 11.61 2.52
C VAL A 478 10.48 10.26 1.86
N ARG A 479 11.55 9.47 1.79
CA ARG A 479 11.53 8.07 1.39
C ARG A 479 12.03 7.20 2.54
N VAL A 480 11.24 6.19 2.92
CA VAL A 480 11.58 5.21 3.96
C VAL A 480 11.83 3.86 3.31
N ILE A 481 12.86 3.15 3.77
CA ILE A 481 13.23 1.82 3.28
C ILE A 481 13.51 0.94 4.49
N GLN A 482 12.84 -0.20 4.54
CA GLN A 482 13.05 -1.24 5.55
C GLN A 482 13.95 -2.36 5.02
N SER A 483 14.58 -3.12 5.91
CA SER A 483 15.46 -4.25 5.60
C SER A 483 14.74 -5.39 4.84
N ASN A 484 13.42 -5.50 4.96
CA ASN A 484 12.59 -6.46 4.20
C ASN A 484 12.21 -5.98 2.78
N GLY A 485 12.70 -4.82 2.37
CA GLY A 485 12.47 -4.21 1.07
C GLY A 485 11.17 -3.40 0.97
N GLU A 486 10.32 -3.36 1.99
CA GLU A 486 9.13 -2.52 2.01
C GLU A 486 9.52 -1.04 2.14
N MET A 487 8.74 -0.17 1.50
CA MET A 487 9.06 1.25 1.36
C MET A 487 7.84 2.15 1.60
N ALA A 488 8.12 3.42 1.92
CA ALA A 488 7.15 4.50 1.94
C ALA A 488 7.67 5.78 1.26
N TRP A 489 6.77 6.56 0.66
CA TRP A 489 7.06 7.87 0.06
C TRP A 489 6.03 8.91 0.50
N SER A 490 6.46 9.96 1.20
CA SER A 490 5.58 11.06 1.57
C SER A 490 5.10 11.84 0.35
N SER A 491 3.92 12.47 0.43
CA SER A 491 3.64 13.58 -0.47
C SER A 491 4.67 14.70 -0.28
N PRO A 492 5.02 15.46 -1.34
CA PRO A 492 5.98 16.53 -1.19
C PRO A 492 5.45 17.73 -0.40
N ILE A 493 6.36 18.53 0.15
CA ILE A 493 6.13 19.89 0.62
C ILE A 493 6.85 20.84 -0.32
N TRP A 494 6.21 21.93 -0.72
CA TRP A 494 6.82 22.94 -1.58
C TRP A 494 7.10 24.24 -0.84
N VAL A 495 8.22 24.89 -1.16
CA VAL A 495 8.54 26.26 -0.75
C VAL A 495 8.69 27.10 -2.02
N ASN A 496 7.83 28.10 -2.19
CA ASN A 496 7.83 28.97 -3.37
C ASN A 496 9.09 29.84 -3.46
N SER A 497 9.42 30.28 -4.68
CA SER A 497 10.46 31.29 -4.91
C SER A 497 10.04 32.66 -4.35
N LYS A 498 11.00 33.59 -4.30
CA LYS A 498 10.74 34.99 -3.90
C LYS A 498 9.79 35.73 -4.83
#